data_AF-R7INR7-F1
#
_entry.id   AF-R7INR7-F1
#
_cell.length_a   1.000
_cell.length_b   1.000
_cell.length_c   1.000
_cell.angle_alpha   90.00
_cell.angle_beta   90.00
_cell.angle_gamma   90.00
#
_symmetry.space_group_name_H-M   'P 1'
#
loop_
_entity.id
_entity.type
_entity.pdbx_description
1 polymer ?
#
loop_
_entity_poly.entity_id
_entity_poly.type
_entity_poly.pdbx_seq_one_letter_code
_entity_poly.pdbx_strand_id
1 'polypeptide(L)'
;MKHYKGLLCGLAAVVLALGAVRIVSLNKALPGPEDKPVTAGEKFIYKGLEGTVGDVEIYNKEEMQTAYPDIELEVDGLDDSHISDSTYIVANVKMTNNTQDTVYMGKTGVAQWILEAGLNSNGVDAYIFSSLNPDYSRTFQAGDSEEIKLVYTIWSDYMTKEELEKSPLKVVYSYYPGKNYIYYEGKN
;
A
#
# COMPACT_ATOMS: atom_id res chain seq x y z
N MET A 1 11.93 -42.12 15.00
CA MET A 1 10.82 -41.26 14.53
C MET A 1 9.86 -40.79 15.62
N LYS A 2 9.39 -41.62 16.57
CA LYS A 2 8.39 -41.20 17.60
C LYS A 2 8.87 -40.08 18.55
N HIS A 3 10.13 -40.13 18.99
CA HIS A 3 10.70 -39.10 19.90
C HIS A 3 10.84 -37.71 19.27
N TYR A 4 11.16 -37.64 17.97
CA TYR A 4 11.25 -36.37 17.24
C TYR A 4 9.90 -35.68 17.09
N LYS A 5 8.81 -36.45 16.92
CA LYS A 5 7.44 -35.89 16.83
C LYS A 5 7.00 -35.24 18.15
N GLY A 6 7.31 -35.86 19.29
CA GLY A 6 7.03 -35.28 20.61
C GLY A 6 7.78 -33.98 20.87
N LEU A 7 9.07 -33.92 20.50
CA LEU A 7 9.89 -32.71 20.61
C LEU A 7 9.36 -31.58 19.71
N LEU A 8 9.02 -31.89 18.45
CA LEU A 8 8.44 -30.93 17.51
C LEU A 8 7.08 -30.38 17.99
N CYS A 9 6.21 -31.24 18.54
CA CYS A 9 4.95 -30.80 19.13
C CYS A 9 5.18 -29.89 20.35
N GLY A 10 6.16 -30.22 21.21
CA GLY A 10 6.53 -29.39 22.35
C GLY A 10 7.05 -28.02 21.92
N LEU A 11 7.95 -27.97 20.93
CA LEU A 11 8.46 -26.71 20.38
C LEU A 11 7.35 -25.88 19.71
N ALA A 12 6.46 -26.51 18.95
CA ALA A 12 5.32 -25.82 18.34
C ALA A 12 4.39 -25.21 19.41
N ALA A 13 4.11 -25.93 20.50
CA ALA A 13 3.30 -25.42 21.60
C ALA A 13 3.96 -24.21 22.30
N VAL A 14 5.29 -24.23 22.49
CA VAL A 14 6.02 -23.10 23.05
C VAL A 14 5.99 -21.88 22.12
N VAL A 15 6.18 -22.06 20.82
CA VAL A 15 6.10 -20.97 19.84
C VAL A 15 4.69 -20.35 19.82
N LEU A 16 3.64 -21.18 19.85
CA LEU A 16 2.25 -20.72 19.94
C LEU A 16 1.98 -19.95 21.24
N ALA A 17 2.49 -20.45 22.38
CA ALA A 17 2.34 -19.77 23.67
C ALA A 17 3.04 -18.41 23.68
N LEU A 18 4.26 -18.32 23.14
CA LEU A 18 4.98 -17.04 23.01
C LEU A 18 4.25 -16.06 22.08
N GLY A 19 3.69 -16.55 20.97
CA GLY A 19 2.84 -15.75 20.08
C GLY A 19 1.60 -15.20 20.78
N ALA A 20 0.88 -16.06 21.51
CA ALA A 20 -0.29 -15.66 22.28
C ALA A 20 0.03 -14.63 23.37
N VAL A 21 1.13 -14.82 24.12
CA VAL A 21 1.59 -13.85 25.13
C VAL A 21 1.88 -12.49 24.50
N ARG A 22 2.53 -12.47 23.33
CA ARG A 22 2.85 -11.24 22.60
C ARG A 22 1.60 -10.53 22.08
N ILE A 23 0.61 -11.26 21.57
CA ILE A 23 -0.67 -10.68 21.14
C ILE A 23 -1.42 -10.09 22.33
N VAL A 24 -1.53 -10.84 23.44
CA VAL A 24 -2.19 -10.37 24.66
C VAL A 24 -1.49 -9.14 25.24
N SER A 25 -0.15 -9.11 25.25
CA SER A 25 0.59 -7.94 25.75
C SER A 25 0.41 -6.72 24.86
N LEU A 26 0.45 -6.87 23.53
CA LEU A 26 0.17 -5.78 22.58
C LEU A 26 -1.25 -5.24 22.75
N ASN A 27 -2.25 -6.11 22.82
CA ASN A 27 -3.65 -5.69 22.99
C ASN A 27 -3.89 -5.03 24.35
N LYS A 28 -3.18 -5.45 25.41
CA LYS A 28 -3.23 -4.77 26.70
C LYS A 28 -2.54 -3.41 26.68
N ALA A 29 -1.44 -3.28 25.95
CA ALA A 29 -0.72 -2.01 25.80
C ALA A 29 -1.48 -1.02 24.90
N LEU A 30 -2.29 -1.52 23.97
CA LEU A 30 -3.07 -0.74 23.01
C LEU A 30 -4.55 -1.18 23.02
N PRO A 31 -5.30 -0.88 24.11
CA PRO A 31 -6.69 -1.33 24.26
C PRO A 31 -7.68 -0.61 23.32
N GLY A 32 -7.23 0.46 22.65
CA GLY A 32 -7.97 1.21 21.64
C GLY A 32 -6.97 1.82 20.67
N PRO A 33 -6.39 1.04 19.76
CA PRO A 33 -5.35 1.52 18.87
C PRO A 33 -5.93 2.57 17.93
N GLU A 34 -5.35 3.76 17.97
CA GLU A 34 -5.80 4.90 17.16
C GLU A 34 -5.37 4.76 15.71
N ASP A 35 -6.25 5.23 14.84
CA ASP A 35 -5.98 5.48 13.43
C ASP A 35 -4.92 6.60 13.31
N LYS A 36 -3.88 6.34 12.50
CA LYS A 36 -2.75 7.27 12.33
C LYS A 36 -2.70 7.78 10.89
N PRO A 37 -3.32 8.94 10.60
CA PRO A 37 -3.12 9.63 9.34
C PRO A 37 -1.69 10.18 9.28
N VAL A 38 -1.14 10.19 8.07
CA VAL A 38 0.12 10.87 7.73
C VAL A 38 -0.12 11.73 6.50
N THR A 39 0.14 13.02 6.56
CA THR A 39 -0.14 13.98 5.48
C THR A 39 1.11 14.35 4.67
N ALA A 40 0.93 15.11 3.59
CA ALA A 40 2.03 15.63 2.79
C ALA A 40 3.11 16.32 3.64
N GLY A 41 4.38 16.01 3.37
CA GLY A 41 5.53 16.53 4.11
C GLY A 41 5.82 15.81 5.44
N GLU A 42 4.96 14.91 5.90
CA GLU A 42 5.21 14.08 7.07
C GLU A 42 5.97 12.80 6.72
N LYS A 43 6.62 12.25 7.75
CA LYS A 43 7.39 11.00 7.67
C LYS A 43 6.67 9.88 8.40
N PHE A 44 6.78 8.67 7.87
CA PHE A 44 6.28 7.45 8.51
C PHE A 44 7.31 6.33 8.45
N ILE A 45 7.12 5.27 9.25
CA ILE A 45 7.99 4.10 9.21
C ILE A 45 7.19 2.90 8.69
N TYR A 46 7.73 2.23 7.68
CA TYR A 46 7.17 0.99 7.16
C TYR A 46 8.27 -0.06 6.97
N LYS A 47 8.17 -1.16 7.72
CA LYS A 47 9.14 -2.29 7.69
C LYS A 47 10.60 -1.87 7.84
N GLY A 48 10.87 -0.84 8.63
CA GLY A 48 12.23 -0.33 8.89
C GLY A 48 12.70 0.74 7.90
N LEU A 49 11.93 1.04 6.86
CA LEU A 49 12.18 2.16 5.95
C LEU A 49 11.46 3.43 6.43
N GLU A 50 12.09 4.57 6.23
CA GLU A 50 11.44 5.88 6.37
C GLU A 50 10.69 6.19 5.08
N GLY A 51 9.38 6.43 5.18
CA GLY A 51 8.52 6.87 4.09
C GLY A 51 8.22 8.35 4.21
N THR A 52 8.16 9.07 3.09
CA THR A 52 7.66 10.44 2.99
C THR A 52 6.48 10.48 2.02
N VAL A 53 5.44 11.21 2.40
CA VAL A 53 4.24 11.41 1.56
C VAL A 53 4.56 12.40 0.44
N GLY A 54 4.43 11.96 -0.80
CA GLY A 54 4.45 12.81 -1.99
C GLY A 54 3.04 13.15 -2.45
N ASP A 55 2.93 13.81 -3.60
CA ASP A 55 1.65 14.28 -4.15
C ASP A 55 0.75 13.14 -4.63
N VAL A 56 -0.55 13.45 -4.75
CA VAL A 56 -1.54 12.58 -5.39
C VAL A 56 -2.07 13.23 -6.66
N GLU A 57 -2.13 12.45 -7.73
CA GLU A 57 -2.64 12.86 -9.02
C GLU A 57 -3.83 11.97 -9.41
N ILE A 58 -4.85 12.56 -10.03
CA ILE A 58 -6.10 11.87 -10.38
C ILE A 58 -6.38 12.13 -11.87
N TYR A 59 -6.49 11.07 -12.65
CA TYR A 59 -6.58 11.11 -14.09
C TYR A 59 -7.78 10.31 -14.61
N ASN A 60 -8.40 10.77 -15.69
CA ASN A 60 -9.14 9.88 -16.58
C ASN A 60 -8.15 9.13 -17.52
N LYS A 61 -8.67 8.25 -18.40
CA LYS A 61 -7.84 7.48 -19.34
C LYS A 61 -6.95 8.37 -20.23
N GLU A 62 -7.52 9.41 -20.85
CA GLU A 62 -6.79 10.28 -21.79
C GLU A 62 -5.68 11.08 -21.08
N GLU A 63 -5.97 11.61 -19.89
CA GLU A 63 -5.00 12.36 -19.08
C GLU A 63 -3.88 11.44 -18.60
N MET A 64 -4.20 10.21 -18.20
CA MET A 64 -3.22 9.22 -17.78
C MET A 64 -2.28 8.85 -18.93
N GLN A 65 -2.81 8.59 -20.14
CA GLN A 65 -2.01 8.31 -21.34
C GLN A 65 -1.17 9.52 -21.77
N THR A 66 -1.65 10.75 -21.50
CA THR A 66 -0.89 11.96 -21.79
C THR A 66 0.28 12.13 -20.80
N ALA A 67 0.04 11.88 -19.51
CA ALA A 67 1.06 11.96 -18.47
C ALA A 67 2.10 10.84 -18.56
N TYR A 68 1.66 9.64 -18.97
CA TYR A 68 2.45 8.43 -19.02
C TYR A 68 2.23 7.71 -20.37
N PRO A 69 2.83 8.17 -21.46
CA PRO A 69 2.52 7.68 -22.81
C PRO A 69 2.91 6.22 -23.07
N ASP A 70 3.85 5.68 -22.30
CA ASP A 70 4.37 4.33 -22.48
C ASP A 70 3.59 3.26 -21.68
N ILE A 71 2.56 3.65 -20.93
CA ILE A 71 1.74 2.65 -20.23
C ILE A 71 0.62 2.13 -21.12
N GLU A 72 0.45 0.81 -21.08
CA GLU A 72 -0.74 0.18 -21.64
C GLU A 72 -1.82 0.16 -20.54
N LEU A 73 -2.97 0.75 -20.84
CA LEU A 73 -4.14 0.76 -19.95
C LEU A 73 -5.19 -0.29 -20.34
N GLU A 74 -4.92 -1.06 -21.38
CA GLU A 74 -5.85 -2.06 -21.91
C GLU A 74 -5.53 -3.42 -21.29
N VAL A 75 -6.52 -4.00 -20.61
CA VAL A 75 -6.44 -5.38 -20.13
C VAL A 75 -6.91 -6.27 -21.26
N ASP A 76 -5.97 -6.84 -22.00
CA ASP A 76 -6.23 -7.84 -23.03
C ASP A 76 -7.08 -8.98 -22.43
N GLY A 77 -8.33 -9.13 -22.89
CA GLY A 77 -9.22 -10.24 -22.50
C GLY A 77 -10.37 -9.92 -21.53
N LEU A 78 -10.60 -8.65 -21.18
CA LEU A 78 -11.89 -8.22 -20.61
C LEU A 78 -12.69 -7.55 -21.73
N ASP A 79 -13.93 -8.01 -21.94
CA ASP A 79 -14.85 -7.50 -22.96
C ASP A 79 -14.97 -5.97 -22.85
N ASP A 80 -14.48 -5.25 -23.87
CA ASP A 80 -14.46 -3.78 -23.99
C ASP A 80 -15.85 -3.15 -23.78
N SER A 81 -16.92 -3.94 -23.85
CA SER A 81 -18.30 -3.49 -23.66
C SER A 81 -18.67 -3.13 -22.22
N HIS A 82 -17.82 -3.42 -21.22
CA HIS A 82 -18.12 -3.19 -19.80
C HIS A 82 -17.05 -2.47 -18.98
N ILE A 83 -15.92 -2.06 -19.57
CA ILE A 83 -14.99 -1.17 -18.88
C ILE A 83 -15.60 0.24 -18.92
N SER A 84 -16.49 0.52 -17.96
CA SER A 84 -16.91 1.87 -17.60
C SER A 84 -15.69 2.77 -17.51
N ASP A 85 -15.82 4.03 -17.95
CA ASP A 85 -14.79 5.05 -17.81
C ASP A 85 -14.09 4.92 -16.44
N SER A 86 -12.78 4.74 -16.43
CA SER A 86 -12.03 4.51 -15.19
C SER A 86 -11.27 5.76 -14.79
N THR A 87 -11.20 6.02 -13.49
CA THR A 87 -10.34 7.04 -12.91
C THR A 87 -9.12 6.37 -12.28
N TYR A 88 -7.94 6.89 -12.60
CA TYR A 88 -6.65 6.43 -12.11
C TYR A 88 -6.16 7.40 -11.05
N ILE A 89 -5.80 6.88 -9.88
CA ILE A 89 -5.20 7.64 -8.78
C ILE A 89 -3.74 7.21 -8.68
N VAL A 90 -2.82 8.17 -8.84
CA VAL A 90 -1.38 7.96 -8.67
C VAL A 90 -0.94 8.66 -7.38
N ALA A 91 -0.68 7.88 -6.34
CA ALA A 91 -0.17 8.38 -5.06
C ALA A 91 1.34 8.16 -4.98
N ASN A 92 2.11 9.24 -4.90
CA ASN A 92 3.56 9.18 -4.84
C ASN A 92 4.05 9.03 -3.40
N VAL A 93 4.99 8.10 -3.18
CA VAL A 93 5.67 7.94 -1.90
C VAL A 93 7.17 7.82 -2.12
N LYS A 94 7.96 8.39 -1.21
CA LYS A 94 9.41 8.20 -1.21
C LYS A 94 9.79 7.30 -0.06
N MET A 95 10.47 6.20 -0.35
CA MET A 95 10.99 5.27 0.66
C MET A 95 12.50 5.37 0.74
N THR A 96 13.04 5.50 1.95
CA THR A 96 14.47 5.66 2.19
C THR A 96 14.94 4.67 3.27
N ASN A 97 16.04 3.99 2.99
CA ASN A 97 16.72 3.15 3.98
C ASN A 97 17.81 3.94 4.71
N ASN A 98 17.45 4.48 5.86
CA ASN A 98 18.40 5.20 6.73
C ASN A 98 19.21 4.28 7.65
N THR A 99 19.11 2.95 7.48
CA THR A 99 19.86 1.97 8.29
C THR A 99 21.19 1.60 7.61
N GLN A 100 22.03 0.84 8.32
CA GLN A 100 23.28 0.29 7.76
C GLN A 100 23.09 -1.09 7.10
N ASP A 101 21.89 -1.67 7.21
CA ASP A 101 21.58 -3.02 6.74
C ASP A 101 20.73 -2.97 5.46
N THR A 102 20.80 -4.01 4.64
CA THR A 102 19.83 -4.20 3.55
C THR A 102 18.45 -4.49 4.12
N VAL A 103 17.44 -3.73 3.68
CA VAL A 103 16.04 -3.94 4.08
C VAL A 103 15.26 -4.57 2.93
N TYR A 104 14.61 -5.70 3.20
CA TYR A 104 13.69 -6.35 2.27
C TYR A 104 12.24 -6.20 2.75
N MET A 105 11.39 -5.59 1.93
CA MET A 105 9.99 -5.28 2.27
C MET A 105 9.05 -6.49 2.19
N GLY A 106 9.55 -7.67 1.87
CA GLY A 106 8.74 -8.88 1.66
C GLY A 106 8.16 -8.96 0.24
N LYS A 107 7.46 -10.06 -0.05
CA LYS A 107 7.00 -10.41 -1.41
C LYS A 107 6.09 -9.35 -2.05
N THR A 108 5.24 -8.70 -1.28
CA THR A 108 4.27 -7.73 -1.79
C THR A 108 4.70 -6.28 -1.65
N GLY A 109 5.68 -5.99 -0.76
CA GLY A 109 6.19 -4.64 -0.59
C GLY A 109 5.10 -3.61 -0.26
N VAL A 110 5.06 -2.52 -1.04
CA VAL A 110 4.01 -1.49 -1.01
C VAL A 110 2.80 -1.82 -1.90
N ALA A 111 2.91 -2.79 -2.82
CA ALA A 111 1.83 -3.16 -3.74
C ALA A 111 0.62 -3.83 -3.06
N GLN A 112 0.70 -4.13 -1.76
CA GLN A 112 -0.43 -4.60 -0.94
C GLN A 112 -1.18 -3.47 -0.23
N TRP A 113 -0.75 -2.22 -0.39
CA TRP A 113 -1.43 -1.09 0.23
C TRP A 113 -2.76 -0.84 -0.48
N ILE A 114 -3.76 -0.43 0.29
CA ILE A 114 -5.13 -0.28 -0.20
C ILE A 114 -5.48 1.19 -0.23
N LEU A 115 -6.04 1.67 -1.34
CA LEU A 115 -6.69 2.96 -1.40
C LEU A 115 -8.11 2.83 -0.89
N GLU A 116 -8.53 3.75 -0.03
CA GLU A 116 -9.92 3.96 0.33
C GLU A 116 -10.35 5.38 -0.06
N ALA A 117 -11.52 5.48 -0.68
CA ALA A 117 -12.17 6.71 -1.09
C ALA A 117 -13.66 6.62 -0.73
N GLY A 118 -14.08 7.29 0.34
CA GLY A 118 -15.44 7.15 0.87
C GLY A 118 -15.77 5.70 1.29
N LEU A 119 -16.80 5.11 0.67
CA LEU A 119 -17.19 3.71 0.88
C LEU A 119 -16.52 2.73 -0.10
N ASN A 120 -15.71 3.25 -1.02
CA ASN A 120 -15.04 2.46 -2.04
C ASN A 120 -13.58 2.22 -1.66
N SER A 121 -13.03 1.11 -2.14
CA SER A 121 -11.63 0.78 -1.93
C SER A 121 -11.11 -0.09 -3.05
N ASN A 122 -9.83 0.04 -3.38
CA ASN A 122 -9.16 -0.89 -4.29
C ASN A 122 -7.69 -1.08 -3.93
N GLY A 123 -7.13 -2.21 -4.36
CA GLY A 123 -5.69 -2.47 -4.28
C GLY A 123 -4.92 -1.76 -5.39
N VAL A 124 -3.59 -1.77 -5.26
CA VAL A 124 -2.69 -1.28 -6.31
C VAL A 124 -2.92 -2.08 -7.61
N ASP A 125 -3.06 -1.38 -8.72
CA ASP A 125 -3.08 -1.99 -10.05
C ASP A 125 -1.70 -2.53 -10.39
N ALA A 126 -1.52 -3.85 -10.31
CA ALA A 126 -0.21 -4.49 -10.41
C ALA A 126 0.43 -4.32 -11.80
N TYR A 127 -0.38 -4.20 -12.85
CA TYR A 127 0.13 -4.05 -14.22
C TYR A 127 0.70 -2.65 -14.40
N ILE A 128 -0.12 -1.62 -14.13
CA ILE A 128 0.30 -0.22 -14.26
C ILE A 128 1.41 0.10 -13.26
N PHE A 129 1.34 -0.43 -12.03
CA PHE A 129 2.38 -0.27 -11.03
C PHE A 129 3.74 -0.77 -11.52
N SER A 130 3.79 -1.95 -12.15
CA SER A 130 5.05 -2.51 -12.66
C SER A 130 5.60 -1.66 -13.81
N SER A 131 4.73 -1.12 -14.67
CA SER A 131 5.14 -0.22 -15.76
C SER A 131 5.67 1.12 -15.26
N LEU A 132 5.06 1.71 -14.22
CA LEU A 132 5.49 2.98 -13.65
C LEU A 132 6.67 2.88 -12.68
N ASN A 133 6.98 1.67 -12.20
CA ASN A 133 8.06 1.40 -11.25
C ASN A 133 8.91 0.21 -11.72
N PRO A 134 9.55 0.28 -12.91
CA PRO A 134 10.24 -0.86 -13.52
C PRO A 134 11.42 -1.37 -12.68
N ASP A 135 12.04 -0.50 -11.90
CA ASP A 135 13.20 -0.82 -11.06
C ASP A 135 12.82 -1.25 -9.62
N TYR A 136 11.52 -1.25 -9.28
CA TYR A 136 11.07 -1.55 -7.92
C TYR A 136 11.34 -3.00 -7.53
N SER A 137 12.40 -3.21 -6.75
CA SER A 137 12.88 -4.54 -6.36
C SER A 137 12.32 -5.02 -5.02
N ARG A 138 11.71 -4.13 -4.23
CA ARG A 138 11.33 -4.31 -2.81
C ARG A 138 12.53 -4.45 -1.86
N THR A 139 13.75 -4.24 -2.34
CA THR A 139 14.99 -4.37 -1.59
C THR A 139 15.75 -3.05 -1.63
N PHE A 140 16.12 -2.55 -0.45
CA PHE A 140 16.80 -1.27 -0.28
C PHE A 140 18.13 -1.52 0.41
N GLN A 141 19.24 -1.21 -0.26
CA GLN A 141 20.56 -1.15 0.36
C GLN A 141 20.65 0.04 1.32
N ALA A 142 21.71 0.06 2.14
CA ALA A 142 21.95 1.15 3.06
C ALA A 142 22.11 2.48 2.29
N GLY A 143 21.31 3.48 2.67
CA GLY A 143 21.28 4.79 2.02
C GLY A 143 20.43 4.88 0.74
N ASP A 144 19.87 3.76 0.26
CA ASP A 144 19.00 3.79 -0.92
C ASP A 144 17.76 4.65 -0.65
N SER A 145 17.35 5.38 -1.68
CA SER A 145 16.10 6.13 -1.69
C SER A 145 15.42 5.99 -3.04
N GLU A 146 14.14 5.62 -3.01
CA GLU A 146 13.35 5.35 -4.21
C GLU A 146 12.01 6.10 -4.11
N GLU A 147 11.60 6.72 -5.21
CA GLU A 147 10.25 7.27 -5.36
C GLU A 147 9.38 6.22 -6.05
N ILE A 148 8.24 5.91 -5.46
CA ILE A 148 7.35 4.83 -5.87
C ILE A 148 5.97 5.42 -6.14
N LYS A 149 5.44 5.12 -7.33
CA LYS A 149 4.10 5.51 -7.78
C LYS A 149 3.12 4.40 -7.47
N LEU A 150 2.23 4.62 -6.49
CA LEU A 150 1.14 3.69 -6.17
C LEU A 150 -0.05 4.03 -7.05
N VAL A 151 -0.44 3.12 -7.94
CA VAL A 151 -1.53 3.35 -8.89
C VAL A 151 -2.75 2.56 -8.49
N TYR A 152 -3.90 3.22 -8.46
CA TYR A 152 -5.19 2.63 -8.14
C TYR A 152 -6.21 2.96 -9.22
N THR A 153 -7.09 2.02 -9.53
CA THR A 153 -8.13 2.19 -10.54
C THR A 153 -9.50 2.13 -9.86
N ILE A 154 -10.33 3.16 -10.04
CA ILE A 154 -11.72 3.19 -9.57
C ILE A 154 -12.62 3.39 -10.79
N TRP A 155 -13.55 2.46 -10.99
CA TRP A 155 -14.56 2.56 -12.05
C TRP A 155 -15.52 3.71 -11.77
N SER A 156 -15.88 4.49 -12.80
CA SER A 156 -16.77 5.66 -12.65
C SER A 156 -18.17 5.29 -12.15
N ASP A 157 -18.60 4.05 -12.34
CA ASP A 157 -19.84 3.52 -11.77
C ASP A 157 -19.83 3.50 -10.24
N TYR A 158 -18.65 3.48 -9.61
CA TYR A 158 -18.50 3.57 -8.16
C TYR A 158 -18.30 5.01 -7.68
N MET A 159 -17.41 5.75 -8.34
CA MET A 159 -17.16 7.17 -8.10
C MET A 159 -16.62 7.83 -9.35
N THR A 160 -17.23 8.94 -9.74
CA THR A 160 -16.72 9.80 -10.81
C THR A 160 -15.38 10.45 -10.44
N LYS A 161 -14.62 10.89 -11.44
CA LYS A 161 -13.38 11.65 -11.21
C LYS A 161 -13.62 12.88 -10.32
N GLU A 162 -14.68 13.64 -10.57
CA GLU A 162 -15.02 14.84 -9.79
C GLU A 162 -15.29 14.51 -8.31
N GLU A 163 -16.00 13.41 -8.04
CA GLU A 163 -16.23 12.94 -6.67
C GLU A 163 -14.94 12.49 -5.99
N LEU A 164 -14.06 11.80 -6.71
CA LEU A 164 -12.75 11.39 -6.21
C LEU A 164 -11.87 12.59 -5.89
N GLU A 165 -11.85 13.61 -6.75
CA GLU A 165 -11.09 14.84 -6.51
C GLU A 165 -11.55 15.60 -5.27
N LYS A 166 -12.84 15.53 -4.93
CA LYS A 166 -13.42 16.17 -3.75
C LYS A 166 -13.38 15.28 -2.50
N SER A 167 -13.10 13.99 -2.66
CA SER A 167 -13.14 13.03 -1.56
C SER A 167 -11.80 12.93 -0.84
N PRO A 168 -11.80 12.74 0.48
CA PRO A 168 -10.58 12.36 1.17
C PRO A 168 -10.13 10.97 0.71
N LEU A 169 -8.84 10.85 0.36
CA LEU A 169 -8.24 9.59 -0.05
C LEU A 169 -7.31 9.06 1.06
N LYS A 170 -7.38 7.76 1.32
CA LYS A 170 -6.55 7.10 2.34
C LYS A 170 -5.78 5.95 1.72
N VAL A 171 -4.45 6.02 1.71
CA VAL A 171 -3.60 4.88 1.33
C VAL A 171 -3.19 4.14 2.59
N VAL A 172 -3.84 3.01 2.85
CA VAL A 172 -3.69 2.20 4.06
C VAL A 172 -2.52 1.24 3.90
N TYR A 173 -1.52 1.38 4.77
CA TYR A 173 -0.31 0.55 4.76
C TYR A 173 -0.17 -0.39 5.97
N SER A 174 -1.03 -0.24 6.98
CA SER A 174 -1.15 -1.20 8.09
C SER A 174 -2.53 -1.16 8.72
N TYR A 175 -3.08 -2.32 9.10
CA TYR A 175 -4.36 -2.44 9.81
C TYR A 175 -4.19 -2.78 11.31
N TYR A 176 -2.99 -3.18 11.72
CA TYR A 176 -2.69 -3.57 13.11
C TYR A 176 -1.39 -2.91 13.60
N PRO A 177 -1.29 -2.50 14.88
CA PRO A 177 -2.33 -2.55 15.89
C PRO A 177 -3.47 -1.56 15.65
N GLY A 178 -3.22 -0.42 15.00
CA GLY A 178 -4.23 0.50 14.48
C GLY A 178 -4.08 0.68 12.97
N LYS A 179 -5.01 1.40 12.36
CA LYS A 179 -4.97 1.68 10.93
C LYS A 179 -4.00 2.84 10.66
N ASN A 180 -2.88 2.54 10.04
CA ASN A 180 -1.93 3.56 9.60
C ASN A 180 -2.15 3.82 8.11
N TYR A 181 -2.31 5.08 7.74
CA TYR A 181 -2.59 5.46 6.37
C TYR A 181 -2.02 6.82 6.03
N ILE A 182 -1.69 6.98 4.76
CA ILE A 182 -1.41 8.29 4.18
C ILE A 182 -2.75 8.95 3.86
N TYR A 183 -2.92 10.21 4.26
CA TYR A 183 -4.14 10.97 4.07
C TYR A 183 -3.93 12.09 3.05
N TYR A 184 -4.78 12.10 2.03
CA TYR A 184 -4.89 13.18 1.07
C TYR A 184 -6.25 13.86 1.24
N GLU A 185 -6.22 15.18 1.42
CA GLU A 185 -7.44 15.98 1.49
C GLU A 185 -8.05 16.16 0.10
N GLY A 186 -9.39 16.14 0.03
CA GLY A 186 -10.11 16.44 -1.20
C GLY A 186 -10.03 17.92 -1.55
N LYS A 187 -10.14 18.24 -2.85
CA LYS A 187 -10.24 19.61 -3.35
C LYS A 187 -11.58 20.23 -2.90
N ASN A 188 -11.53 21.48 -2.46
CA ASN A 188 -12.71 22.29 -2.12
C ASN A 188 -13.39 22.84 -3.38
#